data_AF-A0A2V2WN71-F1
#
_entry.id   AF-A0A2V2WN71-F1
#
_cell.length_a   1.000
_cell.length_b   1.000
_cell.length_c   1.000
_cell.angle_alpha   90.00
_cell.angle_beta   90.00
_cell.angle_gamma   90.00
#
_symmetry.space_group_name_H-M   'P 1'
#
loop_
_entity.id
_entity.type
_entity.pdbx_description
1 polymer ?
#
loop_
_entity_poly.entity_id
_entity_poly.type
_entity_poly.pdbx_seq_one_letter_code
_entity_poly.pdbx_strand_id
1 'polypeptide(L)'
;MQVWGLVGRSPLPPSSSGKAREGSRRIPTTDAHLLQTAGIIEDDSSTITGGWMIPFSVVEEKTTGSRRRWIAWPRDKNRDDPYEANVPLLHISHYLPPVMAEAASCLDVKASFFQVSLPRETRHLFRCRVDDGTLVELTRLPVGYKAGPEILQIISSAIAVVTAVVHRLWAASSLVRIDVWIGNIRIAGSKSDVTLWEAQVLRNADSCHASLGEDRESGATQYTFLEVQFNHTHRAVSLSDKFVLFVCAMPAPNYLTIAEMEVVASRFLYAAANLCTRLCDYYSFIKAVRRRLSELNQGTVQ
;
A
#
# COMPACT_ATOMS: atom_id res chain seq x y z
N MET A 1 -7.53 -24.98 11.56
CA MET A 1 -7.10 -23.68 12.11
C MET A 1 -6.74 -22.80 10.92
N GLN A 2 -7.53 -21.75 10.63
CA GLN A 2 -7.41 -20.97 9.40
C GLN A 2 -6.13 -20.10 9.41
N VAL A 3 -5.21 -20.41 8.49
CA VAL A 3 -3.91 -19.75 8.31
C VAL A 3 -4.04 -18.28 7.87
N TRP A 4 -5.22 -17.86 7.39
CA TRP A 4 -5.47 -16.48 6.97
C TRP A 4 -5.79 -15.49 8.10
N GLY A 5 -5.84 -15.93 9.37
CA GLY A 5 -6.18 -15.07 10.51
C GLY A 5 -5.01 -14.29 11.16
N LEU A 6 -3.77 -14.47 10.69
CA LEU A 6 -2.56 -13.92 11.35
C LEU A 6 -1.83 -12.83 10.57
N VAL A 7 -2.20 -12.57 9.31
CA VAL A 7 -1.68 -11.43 8.53
C VAL A 7 -2.34 -10.15 9.03
N GLY A 8 -1.85 -9.64 10.14
CA GLY A 8 -2.37 -8.44 10.80
C GLY A 8 -1.84 -8.19 12.21
N ARG A 9 -0.85 -8.96 12.69
CA ARG A 9 -0.23 -8.66 13.99
C ARG A 9 0.70 -7.45 13.88
N SER A 10 0.18 -6.33 14.36
CA SER A 10 0.91 -5.10 14.69
C SER A 10 2.20 -5.40 15.46
N PRO A 11 3.26 -4.58 15.33
CA PRO A 11 4.46 -4.63 16.20
C PRO A 11 4.18 -4.26 17.66
N LEU A 12 2.92 -4.15 18.06
CA LEU A 12 2.50 -3.91 19.45
C LEU A 12 2.22 -5.26 20.10
N PRO A 13 2.68 -5.49 21.34
CA PRO A 13 2.49 -6.77 22.01
C PRO A 13 1.00 -7.13 22.05
N PRO A 14 0.64 -8.41 21.83
CA PRO A 14 -0.75 -8.83 21.84
C PRO A 14 -1.31 -8.63 23.25
N SER A 15 -2.19 -7.64 23.44
CA SER A 15 -3.03 -7.64 24.62
C SER A 15 -3.99 -8.83 24.48
N SER A 16 -3.94 -9.75 25.44
CA SER A 16 -4.73 -10.98 25.51
C SER A 16 -6.25 -10.78 25.59
N SER A 17 -6.75 -9.55 25.51
CA SER A 17 -8.16 -9.24 25.32
C SER A 17 -8.37 -8.73 23.89
N GLY A 18 -9.22 -9.40 23.11
CA GLY A 18 -9.55 -9.08 21.71
C GLY A 18 -10.19 -7.71 21.43
N LYS A 19 -10.15 -6.79 22.40
CA LYS A 19 -10.55 -5.38 22.30
C LYS A 19 -9.33 -4.50 22.58
N ALA A 20 -9.11 -3.50 21.73
CA ALA A 20 -8.11 -2.47 21.99
C ALA A 20 -8.39 -1.80 23.35
N ARG A 21 -7.37 -1.66 24.21
CA ARG A 21 -7.50 -0.98 25.51
C ARG A 21 -7.94 0.48 25.27
N GLU A 22 -8.75 1.05 26.15
CA GLU A 22 -9.24 2.42 25.97
C GLU A 22 -8.09 3.46 25.86
N GLY A 23 -6.96 3.22 26.52
CA GLY A 23 -5.74 4.04 26.38
C GLY A 23 -5.06 3.97 25.01
N SER A 24 -5.30 2.92 24.21
CA SER A 24 -4.75 2.80 22.85
C SER A 24 -5.52 3.59 21.79
N ARG A 25 -6.58 4.30 22.19
CA ARG A 25 -7.45 5.11 21.32
C ARG A 25 -7.24 6.60 21.54
N ARG A 26 -6.05 7.00 21.98
CA ARG A 26 -5.73 8.39 22.37
C ARG A 26 -4.64 9.01 21.51
N ILE A 27 -4.86 10.25 21.09
CA ILE A 27 -3.90 11.09 20.39
C ILE A 27 -3.33 12.10 21.39
N PRO A 28 -2.00 12.30 21.43
CA PRO A 28 -1.39 13.41 22.15
C PRO A 28 -2.01 14.75 21.73
N THR A 29 -2.34 15.63 22.70
CA THR A 29 -2.99 16.93 22.42
C THR A 29 -2.23 17.78 21.39
N THR A 30 -0.89 17.74 21.44
CA THR A 30 -0.03 18.44 20.47
C THR A 30 -0.20 17.91 19.04
N ASP A 31 -0.28 16.59 18.88
CA ASP A 31 -0.50 15.96 17.58
C ASP A 31 -1.95 16.21 17.11
N ALA A 32 -2.93 16.21 18.02
CA ALA A 32 -4.33 16.49 17.69
C ALA A 32 -4.50 17.91 17.10
N HIS A 33 -3.88 18.92 17.69
CA HIS A 33 -3.91 20.29 17.18
C HIS A 33 -3.36 20.39 15.74
N LEU A 34 -2.27 19.69 15.43
CA LEU A 34 -1.70 19.65 14.08
C LEU A 34 -2.65 18.97 13.09
N LEU A 35 -3.30 17.88 13.49
CA LEU A 35 -4.25 17.15 12.65
C LEU A 35 -5.54 17.93 12.41
N GLN A 36 -6.02 18.70 13.40
CA GLN A 36 -7.16 19.62 13.24
C GLN A 36 -6.81 20.76 12.28
N THR A 37 -5.63 21.38 12.44
CA THR A 37 -5.15 22.44 11.54
C THR A 37 -5.04 21.95 10.10
N ALA A 38 -4.62 20.69 9.91
CA ALA A 38 -4.55 20.04 8.60
C ALA A 38 -5.92 19.56 8.07
N GLY A 39 -7.00 19.72 8.85
CA GLY A 39 -8.34 19.25 8.50
C GLY A 39 -8.41 17.73 8.30
N ILE A 40 -7.65 16.96 9.07
CA ILE A 40 -7.63 15.48 9.07
C ILE A 40 -8.59 14.93 10.14
N ILE A 41 -8.72 15.64 11.26
CA ILE A 41 -9.70 15.36 12.31
C ILE A 41 -10.54 16.60 12.59
N GLU A 42 -11.76 16.38 13.03
CA GLU A 42 -12.69 17.41 13.52
C GLU A 42 -13.30 16.94 14.85
N ASP A 43 -13.83 17.90 15.62
CA ASP A 43 -14.61 17.60 16.83
C ASP A 43 -15.86 16.78 16.46
N ASP A 44 -16.38 16.01 17.42
CA ASP A 44 -17.42 15.04 17.15
C ASP A 44 -18.73 15.65 16.64
N SER A 45 -19.36 14.94 15.72
CA SER A 45 -20.77 15.14 15.43
C SER A 45 -21.63 14.48 16.51
N SER A 46 -22.85 14.98 16.71
CA SER A 46 -23.83 14.44 17.69
C SER A 46 -24.29 12.99 17.41
N THR A 47 -23.78 12.38 16.34
CA THR A 47 -24.03 10.99 15.96
C THR A 47 -23.40 10.03 16.98
N ILE A 48 -24.07 8.90 17.26
CA ILE A 48 -23.53 7.85 18.13
C ILE A 48 -22.27 7.24 17.49
N THR A 49 -21.22 7.02 18.28
CA THR A 49 -19.97 6.40 17.81
C THR A 49 -20.23 4.98 17.30
N GLY A 50 -20.03 4.77 16.00
CA GLY A 50 -20.21 3.49 15.33
C GLY A 50 -18.90 2.70 15.16
N GLY A 51 -17.74 3.35 15.35
CA GLY A 51 -16.45 2.67 15.24
C GLY A 51 -15.29 3.46 15.84
N TRP A 52 -14.23 2.72 16.17
CA TRP A 52 -13.05 3.24 16.85
C TRP A 52 -11.78 2.97 16.05
N MET A 53 -10.81 3.87 16.19
CA MET A 53 -9.49 3.76 15.59
C MET A 53 -8.41 3.69 16.67
N ILE A 54 -7.29 3.09 16.30
CA ILE A 54 -6.06 3.07 17.08
C ILE A 54 -5.09 4.07 16.41
N PRO A 55 -4.94 5.28 16.96
CA PRO A 55 -3.96 6.23 16.46
C PRO A 55 -2.56 5.87 16.95
N PHE A 56 -1.56 6.00 16.08
CA PHE A 56 -0.15 5.93 16.43
C PHE A 56 0.70 6.65 15.39
N SER A 57 1.94 6.96 15.76
CA SER A 57 2.92 7.56 14.85
C SER A 57 4.04 6.57 14.56
N VAL A 58 4.46 6.50 13.30
CA VAL A 58 5.65 5.78 12.86
C VAL A 58 6.72 6.78 12.46
N VAL A 59 7.97 6.46 12.78
CA VAL A 59 9.13 7.23 12.30
C VAL A 59 9.74 6.43 11.16
N GLU A 60 9.72 7.01 9.97
CA GLU A 60 10.37 6.48 8.79
C GLU A 60 11.74 7.14 8.64
N GLU A 61 12.79 6.35 8.53
CA GLU A 61 14.09 6.85 8.12
C GLU A 61 14.08 7.09 6.60
N LYS A 62 14.41 8.31 6.18
CA LYS A 62 14.71 8.62 4.78
C LYS A 62 16.17 9.05 4.65
N THR A 63 16.67 8.98 3.42
CA THR A 63 17.98 9.53 3.05
C THR A 63 18.14 11.01 3.41
N THR A 64 17.04 11.78 3.39
CA THR A 64 17.01 13.20 3.76
C THR A 64 16.71 13.45 5.24
N GLY A 65 16.71 12.41 6.08
CA GLY A 65 16.40 12.48 7.51
C GLY A 65 15.13 11.71 7.91
N SER A 66 14.78 11.74 9.20
CA SER A 66 13.61 11.01 9.71
C SER A 66 12.31 11.77 9.46
N ARG A 67 11.29 11.06 8.98
CA ARG A 67 9.92 11.56 8.79
C ARG A 67 8.97 10.84 9.74
N ARG A 68 8.29 11.59 10.60
CA ARG A 68 7.17 11.05 11.38
C ARG A 68 5.90 11.02 10.53
N ARG A 69 5.22 9.88 10.47
CA ARG A 69 3.88 9.74 9.88
C ARG A 69 2.89 9.31 10.94
N TRP A 70 1.75 9.97 10.96
CA TRP A 70 0.62 9.56 11.78
C TRP A 70 -0.25 8.53 11.03
N ILE A 71 -0.73 7.52 11.75
CA ILE A 71 -1.57 6.44 11.24
C ILE A 71 -2.77 6.29 12.18
N ALA A 72 -3.97 6.25 11.61
CA ALA A 72 -5.18 5.85 12.30
C ALA A 72 -5.61 4.49 11.79
N TRP A 73 -5.37 3.44 12.59
CA TRP A 73 -5.70 2.09 12.20
C TRP A 73 -7.11 1.70 12.68
N PRO A 74 -8.09 1.53 11.78
CA PRO A 74 -9.46 1.17 12.13
C PRO A 74 -9.60 -0.35 12.33
N ARG A 75 -8.83 -0.92 13.26
CA ARG A 75 -8.69 -2.38 13.45
C ARG A 75 -10.04 -3.09 13.64
N ASP A 76 -10.84 -2.63 14.59
CA ASP A 76 -12.12 -3.24 14.93
C ASP A 76 -13.10 -3.13 13.73
N LYS A 77 -13.15 -1.94 13.11
CA LYS A 77 -13.96 -1.72 11.90
C LYS A 77 -13.54 -2.64 10.74
N ASN A 78 -12.25 -2.86 10.49
CA ASN A 78 -11.81 -3.79 9.45
C ASN A 78 -12.26 -5.23 9.71
N ARG A 79 -12.27 -5.66 10.98
CA ARG A 79 -12.71 -7.01 11.36
C ARG A 79 -14.22 -7.17 11.21
N ASP A 80 -14.97 -6.15 11.62
CA ASP A 80 -16.42 -6.24 11.77
C ASP A 80 -17.18 -5.82 10.49
N ASP A 81 -16.51 -5.16 9.54
CA ASP A 81 -17.06 -4.78 8.24
C ASP A 81 -17.20 -6.02 7.33
N PRO A 82 -18.38 -6.36 6.80
CA PRO A 82 -18.55 -7.51 5.92
C PRO A 82 -18.01 -7.28 4.50
N TYR A 83 -17.69 -6.03 4.13
CA TYR A 83 -17.19 -5.71 2.80
C TYR A 83 -15.74 -6.18 2.62
N GLU A 84 -15.47 -6.96 1.58
CA GLU A 84 -14.11 -7.32 1.19
C GLU A 84 -13.69 -6.51 -0.03
N ALA A 85 -12.53 -5.85 0.08
CA ALA A 85 -12.04 -4.96 -0.94
C ALA A 85 -11.72 -5.73 -2.22
N ASN A 86 -12.28 -5.29 -3.33
CA ASN A 86 -12.02 -5.88 -4.64
C ASN A 86 -11.02 -5.02 -5.41
N VAL A 87 -9.73 -5.22 -5.13
CA VAL A 87 -8.66 -4.54 -5.86
C VAL A 87 -8.08 -5.50 -6.88
N PRO A 88 -8.23 -5.26 -8.20
CA PRO A 88 -7.71 -6.14 -9.25
C PRO A 88 -6.17 -5.99 -9.41
N LEU A 89 -5.43 -6.21 -8.32
CA LEU A 89 -3.98 -6.23 -8.32
C LEU A 89 -3.52 -7.57 -8.88
N LEU A 90 -2.95 -7.53 -10.08
CA LEU A 90 -2.58 -8.74 -10.80
C LEU A 90 -1.22 -9.28 -10.34
N HIS A 91 -0.90 -10.50 -10.75
CA HIS A 91 0.43 -11.05 -10.54
C HIS A 91 1.49 -10.22 -11.27
N ILE A 92 2.70 -10.11 -10.71
CA ILE A 92 3.77 -9.22 -11.21
C ILE A 92 4.11 -9.44 -12.68
N SER A 93 3.98 -10.67 -13.19
CA SER A 93 4.17 -11.01 -14.60
C SER A 93 3.30 -10.18 -15.56
N HIS A 94 2.13 -9.70 -15.11
CA HIS A 94 1.30 -8.82 -15.91
C HIS A 94 1.92 -7.44 -16.10
N TYR A 95 2.80 -7.00 -15.21
CA TYR A 95 3.43 -5.68 -15.21
C TYR A 95 4.84 -5.68 -15.81
N LEU A 96 5.38 -6.82 -16.25
CA LEU A 96 6.69 -6.89 -16.90
C LEU A 96 6.73 -6.51 -18.40
N PRO A 97 5.69 -6.79 -19.22
CA PRO A 97 5.73 -6.54 -20.67
C PRO A 97 6.13 -5.12 -21.11
N PRO A 98 5.79 -4.04 -20.36
CA PRO A 98 6.23 -2.68 -20.68
C PRO A 98 7.73 -2.48 -20.89
N VAL A 99 8.60 -3.37 -20.40
CA VAL A 99 10.05 -3.31 -20.66
C VAL A 99 10.40 -3.30 -22.16
N MET A 100 9.49 -3.79 -23.00
CA MET A 100 9.65 -3.83 -24.46
C MET A 100 9.31 -2.49 -25.15
N ALA A 101 8.72 -1.53 -24.44
CA ALA A 101 8.42 -0.20 -24.95
C ALA A 101 9.67 0.67 -25.07
N GLU A 102 9.57 1.84 -25.70
CA GLU A 102 10.71 2.76 -25.86
C GLU A 102 11.09 3.45 -24.53
N ALA A 103 10.09 3.88 -23.77
CA ALA A 103 10.26 4.55 -22.49
C ALA A 103 9.01 4.38 -21.61
N ALA A 104 9.08 4.81 -20.36
CA ALA A 104 7.90 4.97 -19.52
C ALA A 104 7.98 6.22 -18.62
N SER A 105 6.82 6.70 -18.20
CA SER A 105 6.70 7.65 -17.09
C SER A 105 6.08 6.98 -15.88
N CYS A 106 6.67 7.19 -14.70
CA CYS A 106 6.18 6.70 -13.40
C CYS A 106 5.74 7.89 -12.54
N LEU A 107 4.52 7.82 -12.03
CA LEU A 107 3.92 8.81 -11.14
C LEU A 107 3.36 8.11 -9.90
N ASP A 108 3.35 8.79 -8.76
CA ASP A 108 2.73 8.31 -7.52
C ASP A 108 1.73 9.33 -7.00
N VAL A 109 0.53 8.91 -6.64
CA VAL A 109 -0.45 9.79 -5.96
C VAL A 109 -0.08 9.89 -4.49
N LYS A 110 0.67 10.95 -4.16
CA LYS A 110 1.31 11.19 -2.86
C LYS A 110 0.30 11.29 -1.73
N ALA A 111 0.55 10.65 -0.58
CA ALA A 111 -0.31 10.78 0.62
C ALA A 111 -1.82 10.58 0.33
N SER A 112 -2.10 9.74 -0.65
CA SER A 112 -3.37 9.62 -1.38
C SER A 112 -4.59 9.42 -0.48
N PHE A 113 -4.46 8.64 0.58
CA PHE A 113 -5.58 8.39 1.51
C PHE A 113 -6.07 9.68 2.17
N PHE A 114 -5.17 10.55 2.64
CA PHE A 114 -5.56 11.79 3.32
C PHE A 114 -6.14 12.85 2.38
N GLN A 115 -6.02 12.68 1.06
CA GLN A 115 -6.65 13.55 0.08
C GLN A 115 -8.13 13.18 -0.17
N VAL A 116 -8.53 11.96 0.20
CA VAL A 116 -9.90 11.48 0.02
C VAL A 116 -10.75 11.86 1.24
N SER A 117 -11.77 12.68 1.01
CA SER A 117 -12.72 13.08 2.04
C SER A 117 -13.65 11.94 2.42
N LEU A 118 -13.92 11.78 3.71
CA LEU A 118 -14.98 10.91 4.21
C LEU A 118 -16.33 11.64 4.19
N PRO A 119 -17.40 11.03 3.65
CA PRO A 119 -18.77 11.53 3.82
C PRO A 119 -19.09 11.73 5.29
N ARG A 120 -19.72 12.87 5.64
CA ARG A 120 -19.98 13.27 7.04
C ARG A 120 -20.73 12.18 7.81
N GLU A 121 -21.65 11.51 7.13
CA GLU A 121 -22.50 10.44 7.65
C GLU A 121 -21.70 9.20 8.03
N THR A 122 -20.47 9.04 7.55
CA THR A 122 -19.63 7.85 7.81
C THR A 122 -18.52 8.11 8.83
N ARG A 123 -18.23 9.37 9.16
CA ARG A 123 -17.10 9.76 10.03
C ARG A 123 -17.22 9.20 11.45
N HIS A 124 -18.45 9.01 11.93
CA HIS A 124 -18.74 8.39 13.23
C HIS A 124 -18.25 6.93 13.36
N LEU A 125 -17.84 6.29 12.24
CA LEU A 125 -17.21 4.97 12.21
C LEU A 125 -15.69 5.03 12.50
N PHE A 126 -15.11 6.23 12.50
CA PHE A 126 -13.68 6.47 12.55
C PHE A 126 -13.36 7.50 13.63
N ARG A 127 -13.53 7.11 14.90
CA ARG A 127 -13.32 7.98 16.06
C ARG A 127 -12.18 7.56 16.97
N CYS A 128 -11.59 8.53 17.64
CA CYS A 128 -10.63 8.34 18.73
C CYS A 128 -10.74 9.51 19.70
N ARG A 129 -10.03 9.43 20.83
CA ARG A 129 -9.99 10.51 21.82
C ARG A 129 -8.66 11.26 21.75
N VAL A 130 -8.68 12.50 22.20
CA VAL A 130 -7.47 13.24 22.57
C VAL A 130 -7.13 12.91 24.03
N ASP A 131 -5.90 13.15 24.45
CA ASP A 131 -5.44 12.90 25.83
C ASP A 131 -6.27 13.64 26.89
N ASP A 132 -6.80 14.82 26.56
CA ASP A 132 -7.72 15.60 27.41
C ASP A 132 -9.15 15.03 27.48
N GLY A 133 -9.43 13.94 26.73
CA GLY A 133 -10.71 13.26 26.70
C GLY A 133 -11.64 13.68 25.56
N THR A 134 -11.29 14.74 24.81
CA THR A 134 -12.09 15.23 23.68
C THR A 134 -12.28 14.13 22.64
N LEU A 135 -13.52 13.94 22.17
CA LEU A 135 -13.82 12.99 21.11
C LEU A 135 -13.64 13.66 19.76
N VAL A 136 -12.89 13.01 18.86
CA VAL A 136 -12.62 13.50 17.51
C VAL A 136 -12.93 12.42 16.49
N GLU A 137 -13.31 12.85 15.28
CA GLU A 137 -13.58 11.99 14.14
C GLU A 137 -12.69 12.32 12.94
N LEU A 138 -12.33 11.30 12.15
CA LEU A 138 -11.60 11.52 10.91
C LEU A 138 -12.50 12.18 9.85
N THR A 139 -11.92 13.13 9.14
CA THR A 139 -12.53 13.76 7.96
C THR A 139 -11.99 13.19 6.65
N ARG A 140 -10.89 12.45 6.71
CA ARG A 140 -10.16 11.86 5.57
C ARG A 140 -10.03 10.36 5.71
N LEU A 141 -9.91 9.65 4.58
CA LEU A 141 -9.81 8.19 4.53
C LEU A 141 -8.57 7.71 5.33
N PRO A 142 -8.75 6.86 6.36
CA PRO A 142 -7.63 6.40 7.18
C PRO A 142 -6.69 5.45 6.43
N VAL A 143 -5.39 5.65 6.63
CA VAL A 143 -4.38 4.67 6.27
C VAL A 143 -4.58 3.40 7.10
N GLY A 144 -4.79 2.28 6.44
CA GLY A 144 -5.04 0.98 7.07
C GLY A 144 -6.52 0.58 7.12
N TYR A 145 -7.43 1.35 6.53
CA TYR A 145 -8.79 0.87 6.25
C TYR A 145 -8.77 -0.15 5.10
N LYS A 146 -9.45 -1.29 5.28
CA LYS A 146 -9.34 -2.41 4.34
C LYS A 146 -9.89 -2.11 2.94
N ALA A 147 -10.92 -1.27 2.82
CA ALA A 147 -11.44 -0.83 1.51
C ALA A 147 -10.64 0.34 0.92
N GLY A 148 -9.71 0.93 1.69
CA GLY A 148 -8.91 2.06 1.24
C GLY A 148 -8.15 1.81 -0.06
N PRO A 149 -7.41 0.68 -0.20
CA PRO A 149 -6.70 0.36 -1.43
C PRO A 149 -7.59 0.28 -2.67
N GLU A 150 -8.85 -0.18 -2.54
CA GLU A 150 -9.80 -0.22 -3.65
C GLU A 150 -10.24 1.18 -4.07
N ILE A 151 -10.63 2.01 -3.11
CA ILE A 151 -11.03 3.40 -3.35
C ILE A 151 -9.89 4.13 -4.08
N LEU A 152 -8.66 3.95 -3.59
CA LEU A 152 -7.50 4.59 -4.18
C LEU A 152 -7.15 4.02 -5.57
N GLN A 153 -7.27 2.70 -5.77
CA GLN A 153 -7.11 2.09 -7.10
C GLN A 153 -8.08 2.72 -8.11
N ILE A 154 -9.35 2.90 -7.73
CA ILE A 154 -10.37 3.51 -8.60
C ILE A 154 -10.00 4.96 -8.94
N ILE A 155 -9.65 5.76 -7.92
CA ILE A 155 -9.30 7.17 -8.10
C ILE A 155 -8.06 7.31 -9.00
N SER A 156 -6.98 6.59 -8.70
CA SER A 156 -5.75 6.64 -9.50
C SER A 156 -6.00 6.13 -10.93
N SER A 157 -6.84 5.11 -11.10
CA SER A 157 -7.22 4.60 -12.42
C SER A 157 -8.04 5.61 -13.22
N ALA A 158 -8.91 6.38 -12.56
CA ALA A 158 -9.67 7.46 -13.20
C ALA A 158 -8.75 8.62 -13.62
N ILE A 159 -7.84 9.06 -12.73
CA ILE A 159 -6.83 10.07 -13.03
C ILE A 159 -5.95 9.63 -14.21
N ALA A 160 -5.54 8.36 -14.22
CA ALA A 160 -4.74 7.73 -15.26
C ALA A 160 -5.55 7.29 -16.49
N VAL A 161 -6.84 7.61 -16.56
CA VAL A 161 -7.74 7.30 -17.70
C VAL A 161 -7.72 5.83 -18.17
N VAL A 162 -7.68 4.90 -17.21
CA VAL A 162 -7.69 3.46 -17.47
C VAL A 162 -9.05 3.04 -18.06
N THR A 163 -9.01 2.33 -19.18
CA THR A 163 -10.18 1.93 -19.99
C THR A 163 -11.26 1.15 -19.23
N ALA A 164 -10.90 0.45 -18.16
CA ALA A 164 -11.84 -0.30 -17.32
C ALA A 164 -12.64 0.60 -16.35
N VAL A 165 -12.17 1.82 -16.08
CA VAL A 165 -12.74 2.73 -15.08
C VAL A 165 -13.37 3.95 -15.74
N VAL A 166 -12.78 4.47 -16.82
CA VAL A 166 -13.29 5.66 -17.52
C VAL A 166 -14.03 5.28 -18.81
N HIS A 167 -14.95 6.15 -19.23
CA HIS A 167 -15.64 5.98 -20.50
C HIS A 167 -14.65 5.94 -21.68
N ARG A 168 -14.92 5.09 -22.68
CA ARG A 168 -14.01 4.81 -23.81
C ARG A 168 -13.51 6.08 -24.52
N LEU A 169 -14.35 7.11 -24.63
CA LEU A 169 -13.99 8.38 -25.30
C LEU A 169 -12.93 9.20 -24.56
N TRP A 170 -12.72 8.95 -23.27
CA TRP A 170 -11.72 9.63 -22.43
C TRP A 170 -10.57 8.73 -22.05
N ALA A 171 -10.64 7.44 -22.40
CA ALA A 171 -9.65 6.46 -22.04
C ALA A 171 -8.35 6.65 -22.82
N ALA A 172 -7.25 6.17 -22.24
CA ALA A 172 -5.96 6.15 -22.91
C ALA A 172 -6.04 5.46 -24.28
N SER A 173 -5.30 6.01 -25.24
CA SER A 173 -5.10 5.40 -26.54
C SER A 173 -4.43 4.04 -26.38
N SER A 174 -4.77 3.08 -27.26
CA SER A 174 -4.09 1.77 -27.32
C SER A 174 -2.61 1.85 -27.67
N LEU A 175 -2.11 3.04 -28.03
CA LEU A 175 -0.69 3.33 -28.28
C LEU A 175 0.15 3.36 -27.01
N VAL A 176 -0.47 3.63 -25.85
CA VAL A 176 0.21 3.54 -24.55
C VAL A 176 -0.38 2.43 -23.72
N ARG A 177 0.47 1.85 -22.89
CA ARG A 177 0.08 0.95 -21.83
C ARG A 177 0.11 1.71 -20.50
N ILE A 178 -1.04 1.77 -19.85
CA ILE A 178 -1.18 2.35 -18.52
C ILE A 178 -1.39 1.23 -17.51
N ASP A 179 -0.50 1.14 -16.54
CA ASP A 179 -0.65 0.24 -15.40
C ASP A 179 -0.82 1.07 -14.13
N VAL A 180 -1.81 0.72 -13.31
CA VAL A 180 -2.08 1.39 -12.02
C VAL A 180 -2.05 0.36 -10.90
N TRP A 181 -1.30 0.68 -9.85
CA TRP A 181 -1.20 -0.11 -8.63
C TRP A 181 -1.40 0.78 -7.40
N ILE A 182 -2.63 0.80 -6.92
CA ILE A 182 -3.11 1.63 -5.81
C ILE A 182 -2.83 3.11 -6.12
N GLY A 183 -1.72 3.68 -5.65
CA GLY A 183 -1.31 5.06 -5.92
C GLY A 183 -0.29 5.20 -7.05
N ASN A 184 0.37 4.12 -7.46
CA ASN A 184 1.42 4.15 -8.47
C ASN A 184 0.82 4.03 -9.86
N ILE A 185 1.25 4.89 -10.78
CA ILE A 185 0.82 4.94 -12.17
C ILE A 185 2.06 4.81 -13.04
N ARG A 186 2.02 3.92 -14.03
CA ARG A 186 3.04 3.81 -15.07
C ARG A 186 2.41 3.94 -16.44
N ILE A 187 3.01 4.77 -17.29
CA ILE A 187 2.62 4.98 -18.68
C ILE A 187 3.81 4.55 -19.56
N ALA A 188 3.66 3.50 -20.35
CA ALA A 188 4.72 2.98 -21.21
C ALA A 188 4.32 3.01 -22.68
N GLY A 189 5.24 3.36 -23.57
CA GLY A 189 4.97 3.49 -25.01
C GLY A 189 6.15 4.10 -25.78
N SER A 190 5.84 4.74 -26.90
CA SER A 190 6.79 5.64 -27.57
C SER A 190 7.07 6.87 -26.70
N LYS A 191 8.24 7.50 -26.83
CA LYS A 191 8.55 8.72 -26.04
C LYS A 191 7.50 9.82 -26.23
N SER A 192 7.07 10.06 -27.47
CA SER A 192 6.07 11.08 -27.77
C SER A 192 4.72 10.79 -27.11
N ASP A 193 4.28 9.54 -27.16
CA ASP A 193 2.99 9.15 -26.57
C ASP A 193 3.07 9.18 -25.03
N VAL A 194 4.18 8.72 -24.45
CA VAL A 194 4.41 8.77 -23.01
C VAL A 194 4.37 10.21 -22.49
N THR A 195 5.06 11.15 -23.14
CA THR A 195 5.03 12.57 -22.75
C THR A 195 3.63 13.16 -22.88
N LEU A 196 2.90 12.85 -23.96
CA LEU A 196 1.54 13.34 -24.18
C LEU A 196 0.59 12.86 -23.07
N TRP A 197 0.62 11.56 -22.76
CA TRP A 197 -0.27 10.96 -21.77
C TRP A 197 0.13 11.31 -20.35
N GLU A 198 1.42 11.44 -20.04
CA GLU A 198 1.89 11.99 -18.77
C GLU A 198 1.30 13.39 -18.54
N ALA A 199 1.38 14.28 -19.53
CA ALA A 199 0.78 15.61 -19.42
C ALA A 199 -0.74 15.55 -19.21
N GLN A 200 -1.45 14.58 -19.79
CA GLN A 200 -2.88 14.39 -19.53
C GLN A 200 -3.15 13.93 -18.09
N VAL A 201 -2.36 12.98 -17.58
CA VAL A 201 -2.48 12.50 -16.19
C VAL A 201 -2.20 13.63 -15.19
N LEU A 202 -1.19 14.46 -15.45
CA LEU A 202 -0.90 15.65 -14.64
C LEU A 202 -2.08 16.62 -14.63
N ARG A 203 -2.64 16.96 -15.79
CA ARG A 203 -3.83 17.82 -15.88
C ARG A 203 -5.03 17.27 -15.12
N ASN A 204 -5.26 15.95 -15.23
CA ASN A 204 -6.34 15.29 -14.52
C ASN A 204 -6.13 15.36 -13.01
N ALA A 205 -4.92 15.08 -12.54
CA ALA A 205 -4.56 15.18 -11.13
C ALA A 205 -4.79 16.60 -10.60
N ASP A 206 -4.30 17.61 -11.32
CA ASP A 206 -4.50 19.02 -10.97
C ASP A 206 -5.99 19.41 -10.90
N SER A 207 -6.79 18.96 -11.87
CA SER A 207 -8.23 19.24 -11.91
C SER A 207 -9.00 18.61 -10.74
N CYS A 208 -8.48 17.50 -10.21
CA CYS A 208 -9.03 16.80 -9.06
C CYS A 208 -8.39 17.25 -7.73
N HIS A 209 -7.49 18.24 -7.76
CA HIS A 209 -6.66 18.64 -6.62
C HIS A 209 -5.87 17.48 -6.00
N ALA A 210 -5.49 16.49 -6.83
CA ALA A 210 -4.70 15.35 -6.42
C ALA A 210 -3.20 15.67 -6.51
N SER A 211 -2.52 15.63 -5.36
CA SER A 211 -1.08 15.82 -5.29
C SER A 211 -0.32 14.58 -5.75
N LEU A 212 0.69 14.76 -6.59
CA LEU A 212 1.60 13.71 -7.05
C LEU A 212 2.94 13.75 -6.32
N GLY A 213 3.66 12.62 -6.34
CA GLY A 213 4.98 12.44 -5.74
C GLY A 213 6.05 13.30 -6.43
N GLU A 214 7.06 13.70 -5.65
CA GLU A 214 8.18 14.51 -6.14
C GLU A 214 9.17 13.66 -6.97
N ASP A 215 9.34 12.39 -6.61
CA ASP A 215 10.24 11.43 -7.26
C ASP A 215 9.63 10.83 -8.53
N ARG A 216 9.13 11.67 -9.44
CA ARG A 216 8.59 11.23 -10.73
C ARG A 216 9.71 10.93 -11.72
N GLU A 217 9.52 9.88 -12.50
CA GLU A 217 10.41 9.54 -13.61
C GLU A 217 9.65 9.81 -14.89
N SER A 218 10.04 10.84 -15.65
CA SER A 218 9.34 11.26 -16.87
C SER A 218 10.08 10.78 -18.12
N GLY A 219 9.43 9.96 -18.96
CA GLY A 219 9.99 9.46 -20.22
C GLY A 219 11.30 8.69 -20.04
N ALA A 220 11.47 8.01 -18.90
CA ALA A 220 12.69 7.34 -18.53
C ALA A 220 12.86 6.00 -19.25
N THR A 221 14.10 5.66 -19.58
CA THR A 221 14.48 4.34 -20.11
C THR A 221 14.91 3.37 -19.01
N GLN A 222 15.13 3.88 -17.79
CA GLN A 222 15.43 3.09 -16.60
C GLN A 222 14.66 3.65 -15.42
N TYR A 223 13.98 2.78 -14.67
CA TYR A 223 13.18 3.16 -13.51
C TYR A 223 12.89 1.98 -12.60
N THR A 224 12.33 2.24 -11.42
CA THR A 224 11.77 1.21 -10.55
C THR A 224 10.24 1.31 -10.49
N PHE A 225 9.54 0.22 -10.79
CA PHE A 225 8.10 0.12 -10.62
C PHE A 225 7.76 -1.19 -9.89
N LEU A 226 7.00 -1.11 -8.79
CA LEU A 226 6.68 -2.25 -7.92
C LEU A 226 7.93 -3.01 -7.44
N GLU A 227 9.00 -2.29 -7.06
CA GLU A 227 10.26 -2.91 -6.62
C GLU A 227 10.95 -3.77 -7.71
N VAL A 228 10.59 -3.55 -8.98
CA VAL A 228 11.25 -4.13 -10.15
C VAL A 228 11.92 -3.01 -10.93
N GLN A 229 13.21 -3.18 -11.21
CA GLN A 229 13.98 -2.28 -12.04
C GLN A 229 13.76 -2.63 -13.51
N PHE A 230 13.34 -1.64 -14.29
CA PHE A 230 13.13 -1.73 -15.73
C PHE A 230 14.31 -1.11 -16.46
N ASN A 231 14.77 -1.76 -17.53
CA ASN A 231 15.75 -1.22 -18.45
C ASN A 231 15.27 -1.41 -19.89
N HIS A 232 14.72 -0.34 -20.46
CA HIS A 232 14.17 -0.32 -21.81
C HIS A 232 15.27 -0.42 -22.89
N THR A 233 16.47 0.09 -22.58
CA THR A 233 17.63 0.02 -23.50
C THR A 233 18.07 -1.43 -23.71
N HIS A 234 18.13 -2.22 -22.64
CA HIS A 234 18.52 -3.64 -22.70
C HIS A 234 17.34 -4.60 -22.77
N ARG A 235 16.10 -4.09 -22.73
CA ARG A 235 14.86 -4.89 -22.65
C ARG A 235 14.90 -5.93 -21.53
N ALA A 236 15.41 -5.51 -20.38
CA ALA A 236 15.66 -6.38 -19.23
C ALA A 236 14.97 -5.84 -17.98
N VAL A 237 14.55 -6.77 -17.12
CA VAL A 237 14.04 -6.47 -15.78
C VAL A 237 14.90 -7.14 -14.73
N SER A 238 15.08 -6.48 -13.59
CA SER A 238 15.81 -6.99 -12.42
C SER A 238 15.05 -6.62 -11.14
N LEU A 239 15.39 -7.26 -10.03
CA LEU A 239 14.90 -6.82 -8.72
C LEU A 239 15.54 -5.48 -8.35
N SER A 240 14.79 -4.60 -7.67
CA SER A 240 15.35 -3.34 -7.17
C SER A 240 16.45 -3.60 -6.13
N ASP A 241 17.45 -2.72 -6.06
CA ASP A 241 18.52 -2.80 -5.05
C ASP A 241 17.94 -2.84 -3.63
N LYS A 242 16.87 -2.08 -3.39
CA LYS A 242 16.16 -2.05 -2.12
C LYS A 242 15.54 -3.41 -1.79
N PHE A 243 14.94 -4.09 -2.77
CA PHE A 243 14.39 -5.42 -2.58
C PHE A 243 15.51 -6.44 -2.29
N VAL A 244 16.61 -6.38 -3.04
CA VAL A 244 17.78 -7.24 -2.84
C VAL A 244 18.36 -7.05 -1.45
N LEU A 245 18.60 -5.82 -1.02
CA LEU A 245 19.09 -5.50 0.32
C LEU A 245 18.18 -6.05 1.41
N PHE A 246 16.85 -5.91 1.23
CA PHE A 246 15.90 -6.49 2.17
C PHE A 246 16.04 -8.01 2.26
N VAL A 247 16.07 -8.72 1.12
CA VAL A 247 16.18 -10.18 1.11
C VAL A 247 17.52 -10.64 1.69
N CYS A 248 18.62 -9.93 1.38
CA CYS A 248 19.95 -10.22 1.92
C CYS A 248 20.06 -10.01 3.44
N ALA A 249 19.28 -9.08 3.99
CA ALA A 249 19.24 -8.81 5.44
C ALA A 249 18.43 -9.86 6.24
N MET A 250 17.77 -10.82 5.58
CA MET A 250 16.93 -11.80 6.27
C MET A 250 17.76 -12.83 7.04
N PRO A 251 17.40 -13.13 8.31
CA PRO A 251 18.02 -14.20 9.08
C PRO A 251 17.84 -15.57 8.42
N ALA A 252 18.71 -16.53 8.77
CA ALA A 252 18.58 -17.89 8.27
C ALA A 252 17.23 -18.51 8.72
N PRO A 253 16.60 -19.38 7.91
CA PRO A 253 15.24 -19.90 8.15
C PRO A 253 15.01 -20.52 9.53
N ASN A 254 16.06 -21.07 10.16
CA ASN A 254 15.99 -21.68 11.49
C ASN A 254 15.79 -20.66 12.61
N TYR A 255 16.07 -19.38 12.37
CA TYR A 255 15.92 -18.30 13.35
C TYR A 255 14.66 -17.43 13.12
N LEU A 256 13.91 -17.70 12.06
CA LEU A 256 12.68 -16.98 11.76
C LEU A 256 11.52 -17.53 12.60
N THR A 257 10.71 -16.62 13.13
CA THR A 257 9.35 -16.95 13.57
C THR A 257 8.50 -17.39 12.38
N ILE A 258 7.35 -18.02 12.61
CA ILE A 258 6.44 -18.43 11.54
C ILE A 258 6.00 -17.23 10.68
N ALA A 259 5.65 -16.10 11.32
CA ALA A 259 5.23 -14.90 10.62
C ALA A 259 6.34 -14.31 9.74
N GLU A 260 7.58 -14.27 10.24
CA GLU A 260 8.73 -13.82 9.44
C GLU A 260 9.02 -14.79 8.28
N MET A 261 8.88 -16.10 8.53
CA MET A 261 9.05 -17.11 7.49
C MET A 261 8.01 -16.98 6.37
N GLU A 262 6.75 -16.68 6.70
CA GLU A 262 5.70 -16.41 5.70
C GLU A 262 6.04 -15.18 4.84
N VAL A 263 6.52 -14.10 5.47
CA VAL A 263 6.99 -12.90 4.77
C VAL A 263 8.13 -13.24 3.82
N VAL A 264 9.11 -14.00 4.30
CA VAL A 264 10.28 -14.41 3.50
C VAL A 264 9.86 -15.30 2.33
N ALA A 265 9.05 -16.33 2.59
CA ALA A 265 8.55 -17.22 1.55
C ALA A 265 7.77 -16.46 0.46
N SER A 266 6.91 -15.52 0.86
CA SER A 266 6.14 -14.68 -0.07
C SER A 266 7.04 -13.81 -0.95
N ARG A 267 8.11 -13.24 -0.37
CA ARG A 267 9.12 -12.47 -1.12
C ARG A 267 9.93 -13.34 -2.07
N PHE A 268 10.28 -14.56 -1.68
CA PHE A 268 10.94 -15.50 -2.58
C PHE A 268 10.05 -15.87 -3.77
N LEU A 269 8.76 -16.09 -3.56
CA LEU A 269 7.80 -16.31 -4.65
C LEU A 269 7.74 -15.11 -5.59
N TYR A 270 7.68 -13.90 -5.03
CA TYR A 270 7.74 -12.65 -5.80
C TYR A 270 9.04 -12.54 -6.62
N ALA A 271 10.18 -12.81 -6.00
CA ALA A 271 11.48 -12.77 -6.66
C ALA A 271 11.58 -13.77 -7.82
N ALA A 272 11.13 -15.01 -7.60
CA ALA A 272 11.14 -16.05 -8.61
C ALA A 272 10.26 -15.70 -9.82
N ALA A 273 9.09 -15.10 -9.57
CA ALA A 273 8.20 -14.61 -10.62
C ALA A 273 8.85 -13.52 -11.48
N ASN A 274 9.60 -12.61 -10.87
CA ASN A 274 10.30 -11.54 -11.60
C ASN A 274 11.48 -12.05 -12.41
N LEU A 275 12.25 -12.97 -11.83
CA LEU A 275 13.46 -13.53 -12.45
C LEU A 275 13.14 -14.68 -13.42
N CYS A 276 11.87 -15.06 -13.57
CA CYS A 276 11.43 -16.24 -14.31
C CYS A 276 12.18 -17.52 -13.89
N THR A 277 12.53 -17.64 -12.61
CA THR A 277 13.27 -18.81 -12.09
C THR A 277 12.31 -19.88 -11.61
N ARG A 278 12.71 -21.14 -11.78
CA ARG A 278 11.89 -22.26 -11.32
C ARG A 278 12.08 -22.44 -9.81
N LEU A 279 10.98 -22.42 -9.07
CA LEU A 279 10.99 -22.64 -7.63
C LEU A 279 11.59 -24.00 -7.23
N CYS A 280 11.54 -25.01 -8.11
CA CYS A 280 12.14 -26.32 -7.86
C CYS A 280 13.65 -26.24 -7.66
N ASP A 281 14.32 -25.27 -8.27
CA ASP A 281 15.76 -25.07 -8.14
C ASP A 281 16.12 -24.62 -6.70
N TYR A 282 15.14 -24.16 -5.93
CA TYR A 282 15.23 -23.78 -4.51
C TYR A 282 14.53 -24.77 -3.56
N TYR A 283 14.48 -26.05 -3.94
CA TYR A 283 13.81 -27.11 -3.16
C TYR A 283 14.20 -27.15 -1.68
N SER A 284 15.48 -26.92 -1.35
CA SER A 284 15.96 -26.91 0.04
C SER A 284 15.26 -25.87 0.90
N PHE A 285 15.04 -24.66 0.36
CA PHE A 285 14.30 -23.60 1.04
C PHE A 285 12.82 -23.98 1.22
N ILE A 286 12.17 -24.46 0.16
CA ILE A 286 10.77 -24.91 0.21
C ILE A 286 10.59 -26.02 1.26
N LYS A 287 11.53 -26.96 1.32
CA LYS A 287 11.53 -28.05 2.29
C LYS A 287 11.72 -27.54 3.72
N ALA A 288 12.55 -26.53 3.94
CA ALA A 288 12.72 -25.89 5.25
C ALA A 288 11.42 -25.22 5.71
N VAL A 289 10.78 -24.44 4.83
CA VAL A 289 9.47 -23.82 5.11
C VAL A 289 8.42 -24.87 5.45
N ARG A 290 8.32 -25.94 4.64
CA ARG A 290 7.39 -27.05 4.89
C ARG A 290 7.62 -27.72 6.25
N ARG A 291 8.87 -27.96 6.63
CA ARG A 291 9.22 -28.58 7.93
C ARG A 291 8.74 -27.72 9.09
N ARG A 292 9.00 -26.41 9.05
CA ARG A 292 8.53 -25.46 10.07
C ARG A 292 7.01 -25.40 10.16
N LEU A 293 6.30 -25.40 9.04
CA LEU A 293 4.84 -25.47 9.05
C LEU A 293 4.33 -26.80 9.63
N SER A 294 5.06 -27.91 9.41
CA SER A 294 4.74 -29.19 10.04
C SER A 294 4.96 -29.16 11.55
N GLU A 295 6.05 -28.55 12.02
CA GLU A 295 6.33 -28.34 13.44
C GLU A 295 5.22 -27.51 14.12
N LEU A 296 4.80 -26.41 13.47
CA LEU A 296 3.67 -25.61 13.92
C LEU A 296 2.39 -26.44 14.03
N ASN A 297 2.06 -27.23 13.01
CA ASN A 297 0.88 -28.09 13.01
C ASN A 297 0.93 -29.20 14.08
N GLN A 298 2.13 -29.62 14.48
CA GLN A 298 2.35 -30.58 15.57
C GLN A 298 2.42 -29.91 16.95
N GLY A 299 2.38 -28.58 17.02
CA GLY A 299 2.45 -27.82 18.26
C GLY A 299 3.85 -27.76 18.88
N THR A 300 4.90 -28.09 18.13
CA THR A 300 6.29 -28.07 18.63
C THR A 300 6.97 -26.70 18.50
N VAL A 301 6.38 -25.80 17.72
CA VAL A 301 6.81 -24.40 17.54
C VAL A 301 5.57 -23.51 17.58
N GLN A 302 5.69 -22.31 18.16
CA GLN A 302 4.63 -21.30 18.23
C GLN A 302 4.84 -20.18 17.22
#